data_AF-A0A0M1N0H5-F1
#
_entry.id   AF-A0A0M1N0H5-F1
#
_cell.length_a   1.000
_cell.length_b   1.000
_cell.length_c   1.000
_cell.angle_alpha   90.00
_cell.angle_beta   90.00
_cell.angle_gamma   90.00
#
_symmetry.space_group_name_H-M   'P 1'
#
loop_
_entity.id
_entity.type
_entity.pdbx_description
1 polymer ?
#
loop_
_entity_poly.entity_id
_entity_poly.type
_entity_poly.pdbx_seq_one_letter_code
_entity_poly.pdbx_strand_id
1 'polypeptide(L)'
;MGFLFALFFIIKISPHNEHPYNNTSHRQSANLQDNSFLNIKKYYDEKVNNLKQEKIKNFTNIKLLPLLGLEEFMKNYNKQETYPIIFIPDAKEMIEFIDKTLQGYLNTACLTLIQGTIDWISKQLRKNIVLKIEKHMVKNAENNFHNEEYSAKNNFKKQIVCQMKNINNSHFYIKEYNDTPGDGYCFFHALNNILKQEINGNEFNKLQEKIKKAFKSG
;
A
#
# COMPACT_ATOMS: atom_id res chain seq x y z
N MET A 1 47.23 18.56 26.77
CA MET A 1 46.61 17.33 27.30
C MET A 1 45.09 17.51 27.24
N GLY A 2 44.47 17.14 26.13
CA GLY A 2 43.03 17.33 25.90
C GLY A 2 42.23 16.18 26.49
N PHE A 3 41.20 16.50 27.27
CA PHE A 3 40.21 15.54 27.76
C PHE A 3 39.06 15.43 26.74
N LEU A 4 38.96 14.27 26.08
CA LEU A 4 37.77 13.87 25.34
C LEU A 4 36.84 13.12 26.32
N PHE A 5 35.66 13.69 26.60
CA PHE A 5 34.58 12.96 27.24
C PHE A 5 33.83 12.14 26.17
N ALA A 6 33.96 10.82 26.21
CA ALA A 6 33.14 9.91 25.42
C ALA A 6 31.78 9.69 26.13
N LEU A 7 30.71 10.19 25.53
CA LEU A 7 29.34 9.87 25.91
C LEU A 7 29.00 8.45 25.42
N PHE A 8 28.92 7.48 26.33
CA PHE A 8 28.34 6.18 26.06
C PHE A 8 26.81 6.28 26.13
N PHE A 9 26.14 6.29 24.98
CA PHE A 9 24.72 6.00 24.91
C PHE A 9 24.52 4.48 25.00
N ILE A 10 24.06 4.00 26.15
CA ILE A 10 23.48 2.67 26.28
C ILE A 10 22.14 2.70 25.55
N ILE A 11 22.12 2.27 24.29
CA ILE A 11 20.89 1.92 23.60
C ILE A 11 20.39 0.61 24.23
N LYS A 12 19.39 0.71 25.11
CA LYS A 12 18.57 -0.45 25.46
C LYS A 12 17.87 -0.91 24.18
N ILE A 13 18.39 -1.96 23.56
CA ILE A 13 17.69 -2.74 22.56
C ILE A 13 16.51 -3.37 23.30
N SER A 14 15.34 -2.76 23.19
CA SER A 14 14.09 -3.41 23.59
C SER A 14 13.90 -4.60 22.65
N PRO A 15 13.62 -5.81 23.14
CA PRO A 15 13.32 -6.93 22.27
C PRO A 15 12.12 -6.57 21.41
N HIS A 16 12.17 -6.99 20.14
CA HIS A 16 11.04 -6.95 19.22
C HIS A 16 9.79 -7.44 19.95
N ASN A 17 8.90 -6.52 20.29
CA ASN A 17 7.54 -6.89 20.66
C ASN A 17 6.89 -7.39 19.36
N GLU A 18 6.85 -8.71 19.20
CA GLU A 18 5.83 -9.34 18.37
C GLU A 18 4.48 -8.85 18.89
N HIS A 19 3.89 -7.87 18.21
CA HIS A 19 2.54 -7.44 18.54
C HIS A 19 1.62 -8.65 18.33
N PRO A 20 0.91 -9.12 19.38
CA PRO A 20 -0.12 -10.12 19.18
C PRO A 20 -1.20 -9.48 18.33
N TYR A 21 -1.43 -10.04 17.14
CA TYR A 21 -2.60 -9.74 16.32
C TYR A 21 -3.84 -10.18 17.10
N ASN A 22 -4.36 -9.28 17.95
CA ASN A 22 -5.65 -9.47 18.58
C ASN A 22 -6.73 -9.30 17.51
N ASN A 23 -7.38 -10.42 17.23
CA ASN A 23 -8.40 -10.62 16.22
C ASN A 23 -9.75 -10.06 16.69
N THR A 24 -9.82 -8.75 16.91
CA THR A 24 -11.08 -8.03 17.08
C THR A 24 -11.20 -6.98 15.99
N SER A 25 -12.29 -7.10 15.22
CA SER A 25 -12.70 -6.21 14.13
C SER A 25 -13.08 -4.80 14.61
N HIS A 26 -12.23 -4.17 15.43
CA HIS A 26 -12.35 -2.76 15.71
C HIS A 26 -11.76 -2.00 14.53
N ARG A 27 -12.63 -1.60 13.60
CA ARG A 27 -12.43 -0.36 12.83
C ARG A 27 -12.26 0.78 13.83
N GLN A 28 -11.06 0.95 14.35
CA GLN A 28 -10.72 2.13 15.14
C GLN A 28 -10.70 3.29 14.16
N SER A 29 -11.71 4.14 14.24
CA SER A 29 -11.66 5.48 13.65
C SER A 29 -10.61 6.26 14.45
N ALA A 30 -9.40 6.36 13.92
CA ALA A 30 -8.42 7.24 14.51
C ALA A 30 -8.88 8.68 14.37
N ASN A 31 -8.70 9.47 15.43
CA ASN A 31 -9.01 10.89 15.39
C ASN A 31 -7.85 11.59 14.66
N LEU A 32 -8.04 11.85 13.36
CA LEU A 32 -6.99 12.29 12.41
C LEU A 32 -6.57 13.77 12.56
N GLN A 33 -7.02 14.46 13.61
CA GLN A 33 -6.63 15.85 13.91
C GLN A 33 -5.34 15.96 14.73
N ASP A 34 -4.55 14.89 14.82
CA ASP A 34 -3.27 14.90 15.52
C ASP A 34 -2.17 15.58 14.69
N ASN A 35 -1.34 16.41 15.33
CA ASN A 35 -0.25 17.19 14.70
C ASN A 35 0.75 16.31 13.94
N SER A 36 0.78 15.01 14.24
CA SER A 36 1.57 13.99 13.57
C SER A 36 1.29 13.90 12.06
N PHE A 37 0.03 14.03 11.61
CA PHE A 37 -0.27 13.90 10.19
C PHE A 37 0.12 15.11 9.34
N LEU A 38 -0.09 16.32 9.84
CA LEU A 38 0.30 17.53 9.10
C LEU A 38 1.79 17.48 8.75
N ASN A 39 2.61 16.98 9.68
CA ASN A 39 4.03 16.75 9.47
C ASN A 39 4.31 15.65 8.43
N ILE A 40 3.57 14.55 8.42
CA ILE A 40 3.69 13.47 7.42
C ILE A 40 3.31 13.98 6.01
N LYS A 41 2.23 14.75 5.90
CA LYS A 41 1.79 15.32 4.62
C LYS A 41 2.83 16.30 4.06
N LYS A 42 3.33 17.19 4.93
CA LYS A 42 4.40 18.13 4.56
C LYS A 42 5.66 17.37 4.12
N TYR A 43 6.05 16.34 4.88
CA TYR A 43 7.17 15.47 4.53
C TYR A 43 6.98 14.80 3.16
N TYR A 44 5.80 14.23 2.91
CA TYR A 44 5.47 13.64 1.60
C TYR A 44 5.59 14.67 0.47
N ASP A 45 5.02 15.87 0.64
CA ASP A 45 5.06 16.91 -0.38
C ASP A 45 6.48 17.38 -0.67
N GLU A 46 7.31 17.56 0.37
CA GLU A 46 8.74 17.87 0.22
C GLU A 46 9.49 16.76 -0.52
N LYS A 47 9.23 15.49 -0.19
CA LYS A 47 9.89 14.35 -0.83
C LYS A 47 9.50 14.18 -2.28
N VAL A 48 8.21 14.32 -2.61
CA VAL A 48 7.70 14.24 -3.99
C VAL A 48 8.26 15.36 -4.86
N ASN A 49 8.35 16.59 -4.33
CA ASN A 49 8.99 17.69 -5.06
C ASN A 49 10.48 17.43 -5.33
N ASN A 50 11.15 16.72 -4.42
CA ASN A 50 12.54 16.33 -4.53
C ASN A 50 12.78 15.00 -5.27
N LEU A 51 11.72 14.32 -5.73
CA LEU A 51 11.89 13.11 -6.53
C LEU A 51 12.55 13.46 -7.84
N LYS A 52 13.71 12.86 -8.09
CA LYS A 52 14.33 12.88 -9.42
C LYS A 52 13.36 12.21 -10.38
N GLN A 53 12.65 13.00 -11.19
CA GLN A 53 11.74 12.51 -12.22
C GLN A 53 12.42 11.43 -13.09
N GLU A 54 13.74 11.53 -13.29
CA GLU A 54 14.55 10.51 -13.98
C GLU A 54 14.44 9.10 -13.38
N LYS A 55 14.35 8.95 -12.05
CA LYS A 55 14.20 7.64 -11.42
C LYS A 55 12.82 7.04 -11.72
N ILE A 56 11.77 7.85 -11.68
CA ILE A 56 10.39 7.44 -11.98
C ILE A 56 10.20 7.15 -13.47
N LYS A 57 10.90 7.87 -14.37
CA LYS A 57 10.82 7.66 -15.83
C LYS A 57 11.13 6.22 -16.23
N ASN A 58 11.95 5.52 -15.45
CA ASN A 58 12.36 4.14 -15.69
C ASN A 58 11.49 3.09 -14.96
N PHE A 59 10.47 3.51 -14.21
CA PHE A 59 9.59 2.59 -13.52
C PHE A 59 8.64 1.90 -14.49
N THR A 60 8.45 0.60 -14.29
CA THR A 60 7.38 -0.15 -14.95
C THR A 60 6.03 0.25 -14.36
N ASN A 61 4.94 -0.03 -15.07
CA ASN A 61 3.59 0.27 -14.57
C ASN A 61 3.32 -0.36 -13.19
N ILE A 62 3.88 -1.54 -12.93
CA ILE A 62 3.79 -2.20 -11.61
C ILE A 62 4.43 -1.36 -10.50
N LYS A 63 5.59 -0.74 -10.77
CA LYS A 63 6.26 0.14 -9.80
C LYS A 63 5.62 1.52 -9.70
N LEU A 64 4.86 1.94 -10.70
CA LEU A 64 4.09 3.20 -10.69
C LEU A 64 2.79 3.09 -9.88
N LEU A 65 2.13 1.92 -9.86
CA LEU A 65 0.90 1.69 -9.10
C LEU A 65 0.98 2.10 -7.62
N PRO A 66 1.99 1.70 -6.83
CA PRO A 66 2.09 2.13 -5.44
C PRO A 66 2.30 3.64 -5.28
N LEU A 67 2.98 4.31 -6.22
CA LEU A 67 3.10 5.77 -6.19
C LEU A 67 1.74 6.44 -6.36
N LEU A 68 0.92 5.94 -7.31
CA LEU A 68 -0.43 6.43 -7.54
C LEU A 68 -1.35 6.15 -6.35
N GLY A 69 -1.23 4.96 -5.76
CA GLY A 69 -1.96 4.60 -4.56
C GLY A 69 -1.60 5.50 -3.38
N LEU A 70 -0.31 5.76 -3.18
CA LEU A 70 0.17 6.68 -2.15
C LEU A 70 -0.36 8.10 -2.37
N GLU A 71 -0.26 8.63 -3.60
CA GLU A 71 -0.77 9.96 -3.94
C GLU A 71 -2.27 10.07 -3.69
N GLU A 72 -3.04 9.06 -4.11
CA GLU A 72 -4.49 9.00 -3.89
C GLU A 72 -4.84 8.94 -2.40
N PHE A 73 -4.12 8.14 -1.62
CA PHE A 73 -4.28 8.09 -0.17
C PHE A 73 -3.99 9.46 0.47
N MET A 74 -2.84 10.07 0.16
CA MET A 74 -2.43 11.36 0.74
C MET A 74 -3.38 12.50 0.36
N LYS A 75 -4.05 12.43 -0.80
CA LYS A 75 -5.10 13.40 -1.22
C LYS A 75 -6.38 13.29 -0.40
N ASN A 76 -6.76 12.08 -0.01
CA ASN A 76 -8.05 11.82 0.66
C ASN A 76 -7.93 11.69 2.18
N TYR A 77 -6.72 11.55 2.72
CA TYR A 77 -6.48 11.35 4.15
C TYR A 77 -7.16 12.40 5.04
N ASN A 78 -7.07 13.69 4.69
CA ASN A 78 -7.66 14.79 5.48
C ASN A 78 -9.14 15.07 5.21
N LYS A 79 -9.74 14.43 4.21
CA LYS A 79 -11.08 14.79 3.72
C LYS A 79 -12.20 13.96 4.34
N GLN A 80 -11.92 12.98 5.20
CA GLN A 80 -12.94 12.01 5.63
C GLN A 80 -12.79 11.52 7.07
N GLU A 81 -13.91 11.52 7.80
CA GLU A 81 -14.13 10.91 9.12
C GLU A 81 -13.98 9.37 9.15
N THR A 82 -13.83 8.71 7.99
CA THR A 82 -13.88 7.25 7.89
C THR A 82 -12.99 6.74 6.77
N TYR A 83 -11.67 6.97 6.84
CA TYR A 83 -10.83 5.83 6.50
C TYR A 83 -11.00 4.85 7.67
N PRO A 84 -11.56 3.64 7.47
CA PRO A 84 -11.21 2.55 8.37
C PRO A 84 -9.73 2.34 8.14
N ILE A 85 -8.91 3.09 8.86
CA ILE A 85 -7.47 2.93 8.84
C ILE A 85 -7.24 1.65 9.62
N ILE A 86 -7.30 0.53 8.92
CA ILE A 86 -7.14 -0.81 9.49
C ILE A 86 -5.72 -0.94 10.10
N PHE A 87 -4.80 -0.04 9.74
CA PHE A 87 -3.51 0.16 10.40
C PHE A 87 -3.02 1.59 10.21
N ILE A 88 -2.92 2.39 11.29
CA ILE A 88 -2.12 3.62 11.27
C ILE A 88 -0.70 3.17 11.58
N PRO A 89 0.21 3.13 10.60
CA PRO A 89 1.62 3.10 10.95
C PRO A 89 1.92 4.33 11.79
N ASP A 90 2.71 4.18 12.86
CA ASP A 90 3.19 5.36 13.57
C ASP A 90 3.92 6.32 12.61
N ALA A 91 4.17 7.57 13.03
CA ALA A 91 4.75 8.55 12.14
C ALA A 91 6.11 8.11 11.52
N LYS A 92 6.88 7.30 12.24
CA LYS A 92 8.16 6.77 11.77
C LYS A 92 7.94 5.69 10.71
N GLU A 93 7.03 4.76 10.95
CA GLU A 93 6.65 3.73 10.00
C GLU A 93 6.06 4.34 8.72
N MET A 94 5.24 5.39 8.84
CA MET A 94 4.67 6.09 7.68
C MET A 94 5.76 6.81 6.86
N ILE A 95 6.75 7.42 7.52
CA ILE A 95 7.91 8.03 6.85
C ILE A 95 8.74 6.97 6.13
N GLU A 96 9.10 5.87 6.79
CA GLU A 96 9.86 4.77 6.19
C GLU A 96 9.12 4.18 4.98
N PHE A 97 7.80 4.06 5.11
CA PHE A 97 6.92 3.60 4.07
C PHE A 97 6.88 4.55 2.85
N ILE A 98 6.76 5.86 3.07
CA ILE A 98 6.84 6.86 2.01
C ILE A 98 8.19 6.73 1.30
N ASP A 99 9.29 6.72 2.05
CA ASP A 99 10.64 6.62 1.49
C ASP A 99 10.83 5.35 0.64
N LYS A 100 10.42 4.18 1.14
CA LYS A 100 10.46 2.91 0.40
C LYS A 100 9.69 2.96 -0.92
N THR A 101 8.48 3.53 -0.88
CA THR A 101 7.61 3.68 -2.05
C THR A 101 8.26 4.59 -3.10
N LEU A 102 8.73 5.75 -2.67
CA LEU A 102 9.39 6.75 -3.52
C LEU A 102 10.73 6.26 -4.08
N GLN A 103 11.45 5.42 -3.34
CA GLN A 103 12.71 4.83 -3.79
C GLN A 103 12.52 3.64 -4.74
N GLY A 104 11.31 3.14 -4.94
CA GLY A 104 11.08 1.97 -5.79
C GLY A 104 11.60 0.68 -5.17
N TYR A 105 11.55 0.58 -3.84
CA TYR A 105 11.95 -0.58 -3.07
C TYR A 105 10.91 -0.90 -1.99
N LEU A 106 9.94 -1.74 -2.33
CA LEU A 106 8.95 -2.27 -1.38
C LEU A 106 9.37 -3.68 -0.93
N ASN A 107 9.03 -4.05 0.30
CA ASN A 107 9.12 -5.44 0.77
C ASN A 107 7.81 -6.19 0.53
N THR A 108 6.68 -5.50 0.72
CA THR A 108 5.32 -5.96 0.39
C THR A 108 4.38 -4.75 0.38
N ALA A 109 3.13 -4.91 -0.05
CA ALA A 109 2.13 -3.85 0.01
C ALA A 109 1.53 -3.75 1.42
N CYS A 110 1.54 -2.54 1.99
CA CYS A 110 0.78 -2.24 3.19
C CYS A 110 -0.66 -1.84 2.85
N LEU A 111 -1.54 -1.87 3.85
CA LEU A 111 -2.96 -1.55 3.72
C LEU A 111 -3.22 -0.18 3.10
N THR A 112 -2.40 0.82 3.45
CA THR A 112 -2.45 2.16 2.88
C THR A 112 -2.28 2.15 1.36
N LEU A 113 -1.28 1.43 0.83
CA LEU A 113 -1.10 1.30 -0.61
C LEU A 113 -2.23 0.51 -1.25
N ILE A 114 -2.65 -0.58 -0.62
CA ILE A 114 -3.74 -1.42 -1.13
C ILE A 114 -4.98 -0.54 -1.32
N GLN A 115 -5.42 0.18 -0.28
CA GLN A 115 -6.60 1.02 -0.33
C GLN A 115 -6.46 2.18 -1.32
N GLY A 116 -5.35 2.93 -1.26
CA GLY A 116 -5.12 4.04 -2.19
C GLY A 116 -5.08 3.58 -3.65
N THR A 117 -4.50 2.42 -3.91
CA THR A 117 -4.41 1.85 -5.26
C THR A 117 -5.79 1.42 -5.77
N ILE A 118 -6.59 0.72 -4.97
CA ILE A 118 -7.95 0.32 -5.41
C ILE A 118 -8.83 1.55 -5.63
N ASP A 119 -8.70 2.59 -4.80
CA ASP A 119 -9.45 3.84 -4.96
C ASP A 119 -9.04 4.57 -6.24
N TRP A 120 -7.74 4.65 -6.53
CA TRP A 120 -7.24 5.27 -7.75
C TRP A 120 -7.72 4.52 -9.00
N ILE A 121 -7.55 3.20 -9.04
CA ILE A 121 -7.98 2.37 -10.18
C ILE A 121 -9.50 2.46 -10.36
N SER A 122 -10.25 2.40 -9.26
CA SER A 122 -11.71 2.55 -9.27
C SER A 122 -12.14 3.85 -9.96
N LYS A 123 -11.50 4.98 -9.65
CA LYS A 123 -11.74 6.28 -10.32
C LYS A 123 -11.40 6.23 -11.80
N GLN A 124 -10.28 5.59 -12.17
CA GLN A 124 -9.86 5.51 -13.57
C GLN A 124 -10.79 4.67 -14.45
N LEU A 125 -11.37 3.60 -13.88
CA LEU A 125 -12.28 2.68 -14.57
C LEU A 125 -13.75 3.08 -14.44
N ARG A 126 -14.08 4.00 -13.52
CA ARG A 126 -15.47 4.32 -13.11
C ARG A 126 -16.25 3.07 -12.71
N LYS A 127 -15.59 2.19 -11.95
CA LYS A 127 -16.11 0.92 -11.44
C LYS A 127 -15.68 0.75 -9.99
N ASN A 128 -16.54 0.14 -9.16
CA ASN A 128 -16.15 -0.20 -7.81
C ASN A 128 -15.21 -1.42 -7.85
N ILE A 129 -14.08 -1.34 -7.17
CA ILE A 129 -13.15 -2.48 -7.04
C ILE A 129 -13.41 -3.11 -5.68
N VAL A 130 -13.79 -4.39 -5.67
CA VAL A 130 -13.97 -5.18 -4.45
C VAL A 130 -12.85 -6.21 -4.39
N LEU A 131 -11.86 -5.96 -3.55
CA LEU A 131 -10.71 -6.82 -3.31
C LEU A 131 -11.01 -7.80 -2.18
N LYS A 132 -10.88 -9.09 -2.44
CA LYS A 132 -11.00 -10.17 -1.46
C LYS A 132 -9.66 -10.88 -1.33
N ILE A 133 -9.13 -10.95 -0.11
CA ILE A 133 -7.82 -11.52 0.18
C ILE A 133 -8.01 -12.70 1.13
N GLU A 134 -7.71 -13.90 0.65
CA GLU A 134 -7.63 -15.10 1.48
C GLU A 134 -6.25 -15.16 2.14
N LYS A 135 -6.18 -15.07 3.47
CA LYS A 135 -4.92 -15.18 4.22
C LYS A 135 -4.62 -16.62 4.60
N HIS A 136 -3.45 -17.08 4.19
CA HIS A 136 -2.88 -18.38 4.56
C HIS A 136 -1.74 -18.14 5.56
N MET A 137 -1.93 -18.48 6.83
CA MET A 137 -0.86 -18.42 7.83
C MET A 137 -0.22 -19.80 7.98
N VAL A 138 1.08 -19.91 7.68
CA VAL A 138 1.87 -21.12 7.87
C VAL A 138 2.46 -21.10 9.28
N LYS A 139 1.64 -21.28 10.32
CA LYS A 139 2.14 -21.64 11.67
C LYS A 139 1.07 -22.43 12.44
N ASN A 140 1.26 -23.75 12.50
CA ASN A 140 0.86 -24.68 13.58
C ASN A 140 -0.60 -24.74 14.08
N ALA A 141 -1.58 -24.23 13.36
CA ALA A 141 -2.99 -24.52 13.65
C ALA A 141 -3.68 -24.94 12.37
N GLU A 142 -4.25 -26.15 12.38
CA GLU A 142 -5.15 -26.62 11.34
C GLU A 142 -6.21 -25.54 11.06
N ASN A 143 -6.25 -25.04 9.82
CA ASN A 143 -7.39 -24.33 9.22
C ASN A 143 -7.77 -22.91 9.70
N ASN A 144 -6.83 -22.03 10.07
CA ASN A 144 -7.17 -20.61 10.24
C ASN A 144 -7.06 -19.83 8.92
N PHE A 145 -8.07 -19.96 8.06
CA PHE A 145 -8.29 -19.07 6.92
C PHE A 145 -8.98 -17.78 7.40
N HIS A 146 -8.37 -16.63 7.13
CA HIS A 146 -9.00 -15.34 7.37
C HIS A 146 -9.21 -14.61 6.05
N ASN A 147 -10.45 -14.31 5.73
CA ASN A 147 -10.80 -13.54 4.54
C ASN A 147 -10.89 -12.06 4.91
N GLU A 148 -10.14 -11.23 4.20
CA GLU A 148 -10.25 -9.78 4.28
C GLU A 148 -10.89 -9.22 3.01
N GLU A 149 -11.80 -8.27 3.17
CA GLU A 149 -12.45 -7.60 2.05
C GLU A 149 -12.21 -6.10 2.12
N TYR A 150 -11.77 -5.53 1.00
CA TYR A 150 -11.53 -4.11 0.80
C TYR A 150 -12.35 -3.66 -0.40
N SER A 151 -13.10 -2.58 -0.28
CA SER A 151 -13.84 -2.00 -1.39
C SER A 151 -13.37 -0.58 -1.65
N ALA A 152 -13.30 -0.18 -2.92
CA ALA A 152 -13.13 1.22 -3.25
C ALA A 152 -14.31 2.03 -2.70
N LYS A 153 -14.06 3.26 -2.26
CA LYS A 153 -15.12 4.10 -1.66
C LYS A 153 -16.08 4.70 -2.69
N ASN A 154 -15.80 4.53 -3.98
CA ASN A 154 -16.62 5.12 -5.02
C ASN A 154 -17.89 4.30 -5.23
N ASN A 155 -19.06 4.95 -5.14
CA ASN A 155 -20.36 4.32 -5.37
C ASN A 155 -20.69 4.19 -6.87
N PHE A 156 -19.84 3.48 -7.62
CA PHE A 156 -20.12 3.13 -9.01
C PHE A 156 -21.06 1.92 -9.09
N LYS A 157 -22.00 1.95 -10.03
CA LYS A 157 -22.97 0.84 -10.23
C LYS A 157 -22.31 -0.48 -10.67
N LYS A 158 -21.24 -0.39 -11.47
CA LYS A 158 -20.51 -1.56 -11.96
C LYS A 158 -19.40 -1.94 -11.00
N GLN A 159 -19.23 -3.23 -10.75
CA GLN A 159 -18.23 -3.76 -9.84
C GLN A 159 -17.23 -4.67 -10.57
N ILE A 160 -16.00 -4.71 -10.09
CA ILE A 160 -14.98 -5.70 -10.43
C ILE A 160 -14.59 -6.35 -9.11
N VAL A 161 -14.68 -7.68 -9.05
CA VAL A 161 -14.28 -8.45 -7.87
C VAL A 161 -12.88 -9.00 -8.11
N CYS A 162 -11.91 -8.52 -7.34
CA CYS A 162 -10.54 -8.99 -7.40
C CYS A 162 -10.28 -9.98 -6.27
N GLN A 163 -10.09 -11.26 -6.59
CA GLN A 163 -9.78 -12.29 -5.58
C GLN A 163 -8.29 -12.66 -5.65
N MET A 164 -7.62 -12.65 -4.50
CA MET A 164 -6.22 -13.04 -4.36
C MET A 164 -5.98 -13.74 -3.02
N LYS A 165 -4.82 -14.37 -2.91
CA LYS A 165 -4.33 -15.05 -1.71
C LYS A 165 -3.12 -14.30 -1.18
N ASN A 166 -2.92 -14.36 0.13
CA ASN A 166 -1.73 -13.83 0.80
C ASN A 166 -1.18 -14.90 1.76
N ILE A 167 0.04 -15.38 1.50
CA ILE A 167 0.71 -16.32 2.38
C ILE A 167 1.62 -15.58 3.37
N ASN A 168 1.53 -15.95 4.64
CA ASN A 168 2.36 -15.41 5.73
C ASN A 168 2.38 -13.87 5.82
N ASN A 169 1.30 -13.21 5.38
CA ASN A 169 1.20 -11.76 5.28
C ASN A 169 2.34 -11.10 4.49
N SER A 170 3.00 -11.83 3.60
CA SER A 170 4.21 -11.37 2.91
C SER A 170 4.11 -11.44 1.39
N HIS A 171 3.45 -12.47 0.85
CA HIS A 171 3.41 -12.71 -0.59
C HIS A 171 1.98 -12.87 -1.12
N PHE A 172 1.59 -12.01 -2.06
CA PHE A 172 0.28 -11.99 -2.69
C PHE A 172 0.29 -12.67 -4.05
N TYR A 173 -0.67 -13.55 -4.32
CA TYR A 173 -0.77 -14.33 -5.55
C TYR A 173 -2.25 -14.64 -5.89
N ILE A 174 -2.54 -15.23 -7.06
CA ILE A 174 -3.93 -15.43 -7.52
C ILE A 174 -4.41 -16.86 -7.22
N LYS A 175 -3.75 -17.85 -7.83
CA LYS A 175 -4.04 -19.28 -7.71
C LYS A 175 -2.86 -20.02 -7.10
N GLU A 176 -1.66 -19.83 -7.66
CA GLU A 176 -0.42 -20.49 -7.26
C GLU A 176 0.62 -19.48 -6.78
N TYR A 177 1.49 -19.90 -5.85
CA TYR A 177 2.49 -19.02 -5.21
C TYR A 177 3.39 -18.29 -6.24
N ASN A 178 3.69 -18.94 -7.35
CA ASN A 178 4.54 -18.44 -8.44
C ASN A 178 3.80 -17.56 -9.47
N ASP A 179 2.50 -17.27 -9.30
CA ASP A 179 1.75 -16.36 -10.18
C ASP A 179 2.30 -14.92 -10.16
N THR A 180 3.03 -14.57 -9.11
CA THR A 180 3.65 -13.26 -8.92
C THR A 180 5.10 -13.42 -8.46
N PRO A 181 6.01 -12.51 -8.88
CA PRO A 181 7.38 -12.52 -8.41
C PRO A 181 7.48 -12.01 -6.97
N GLY A 182 8.45 -12.56 -6.22
CA GLY A 182 8.84 -12.08 -4.89
C GLY A 182 9.74 -10.84 -4.93
N ASP A 183 9.39 -9.84 -5.74
CA ASP A 183 10.17 -8.61 -5.94
C ASP A 183 9.73 -7.46 -5.01
N GLY A 184 8.85 -7.77 -4.05
CA GLY A 184 8.23 -6.81 -3.13
C GLY A 184 7.01 -6.07 -3.69
N TYR A 185 6.66 -6.30 -4.95
CA TYR A 185 5.48 -5.74 -5.63
C TYR A 185 4.41 -6.79 -5.93
N CYS A 186 4.48 -7.98 -5.31
CA CYS A 186 3.60 -9.12 -5.55
C CYS A 186 2.09 -8.77 -5.52
N PHE A 187 1.66 -7.89 -4.61
CA PHE A 187 0.29 -7.38 -4.60
C PHE A 187 -0.10 -6.65 -5.90
N PHE A 188 0.75 -5.76 -6.38
CA PHE A 188 0.50 -4.98 -7.59
C PHE A 188 0.54 -5.85 -8.84
N HIS A 189 1.42 -6.87 -8.87
CA HIS A 189 1.42 -7.90 -9.89
C HIS A 189 0.11 -8.69 -9.89
N ALA A 190 -0.34 -9.19 -8.73
CA ALA A 190 -1.59 -9.93 -8.60
C ALA A 190 -2.78 -9.08 -9.06
N LEU A 191 -2.91 -7.84 -8.55
CA LEU A 191 -3.97 -6.93 -8.92
C LEU A 191 -3.98 -6.62 -10.43
N ASN A 192 -2.81 -6.35 -11.02
CA ASN A 192 -2.70 -6.07 -12.44
C ASN A 192 -3.11 -7.27 -13.30
N ASN A 193 -2.71 -8.49 -12.91
CA ASN A 193 -3.07 -9.72 -13.60
C ASN A 193 -4.56 -10.02 -13.50
N ILE A 194 -5.17 -9.82 -12.33
CA ILE A 194 -6.62 -9.94 -12.14
C ILE A 194 -7.35 -8.94 -13.02
N LEU A 195 -6.97 -7.66 -12.99
CA LEU A 195 -7.61 -6.63 -13.82
C LEU A 195 -7.53 -6.95 -15.31
N LYS A 196 -6.41 -7.52 -15.78
CA LYS A 196 -6.25 -7.98 -17.17
C LYS A 196 -7.26 -9.07 -17.56
N GLN A 197 -7.68 -9.90 -16.60
CA GLN A 197 -8.64 -10.98 -16.81
C GLN A 197 -10.09 -10.48 -16.68
N GLU A 198 -10.36 -9.56 -15.75
CA GLU A 198 -11.71 -9.12 -15.38
C GLU A 198 -12.27 -7.99 -16.26
N ILE A 199 -11.42 -7.25 -16.98
CA ILE A 199 -11.87 -6.15 -17.86
C ILE A 199 -11.45 -6.40 -19.31
N ASN A 200 -12.19 -5.81 -20.26
CA ASN A 200 -11.85 -5.97 -21.67
C ASN A 200 -10.47 -5.37 -22.00
N GLY A 201 -9.78 -5.96 -22.99
CA GLY A 201 -8.40 -5.59 -23.32
C GLY A 201 -8.19 -4.11 -23.68
N ASN A 202 -9.17 -3.45 -24.31
CA ASN A 202 -9.08 -2.03 -24.62
C ASN A 202 -9.10 -1.17 -23.35
N GLU A 203 -10.00 -1.49 -22.41
CA GLU A 203 -10.08 -0.82 -21.12
C GLU A 203 -8.82 -1.04 -20.29
N PHE A 204 -8.28 -2.26 -20.28
CA PHE A 204 -7.00 -2.56 -19.64
C PHE A 204 -5.85 -1.76 -20.25
N ASN A 205 -5.73 -1.72 -21.59
CA ASN A 205 -4.69 -0.95 -22.26
C ASN A 205 -4.80 0.55 -21.94
N LYS A 206 -6.02 1.10 -21.91
CA LYS A 206 -6.24 2.50 -21.48
C LYS A 206 -5.82 2.75 -20.04
N LEU A 207 -6.05 1.80 -19.13
CA LEU A 207 -5.57 1.89 -17.76
C LEU A 207 -4.04 1.91 -17.70
N GLN A 208 -3.37 1.01 -18.44
CA GLN A 208 -1.91 0.97 -18.52
C GLN A 208 -1.31 2.29 -19.05
N GLU A 209 -1.94 2.90 -20.06
CA GLU A 209 -1.55 4.21 -20.57
C GLU A 209 -1.75 5.33 -19.55
N LYS A 210 -2.86 5.31 -18.80
CA LYS A 210 -3.09 6.27 -17.71
C LYS A 210 -2.03 6.18 -16.62
N ILE A 211 -1.66 4.97 -16.20
CA ILE A 211 -0.60 4.73 -15.22
C ILE A 211 0.71 5.37 -15.70
N LYS A 212 1.09 5.11 -16.95
CA LYS A 212 2.32 5.64 -17.54
C LYS A 212 2.31 7.16 -17.73
N LYS A 213 1.16 7.74 -18.09
CA LYS A 213 1.02 9.18 -18.33
C LYS A 213 1.03 10.01 -17.04
N ALA A 214 0.60 9.44 -15.92
CA ALA A 214 0.53 10.17 -14.65
C ALA A 214 1.86 10.79 -14.21
N PHE A 215 3.00 10.23 -14.65
CA PHE A 215 4.34 10.71 -14.30
C PHE A 215 5.18 11.18 -15.49
N LYS A 216 4.56 11.37 -16.67
CA LYS A 216 5.23 11.88 -17.88
C LYS A 216 5.01 13.38 -18.15
N SER A 217 4.10 14.01 -17.42
CA SER A 217 3.67 15.39 -17.67
C SER A 217 4.33 16.44 -16.77
N GLY A 218 5.52 16.13 -16.25
CA GLY A 218 6.31 17.03 -15.41
C GLY A 218 7.59 17.50 -16.08
#